data_AF-A0A8T6S906-F1
#
_entry.id   AF-A0A8T6S906-F1
#
_cell.length_a   1.000
_cell.length_b   1.000
_cell.length_c   1.000
_cell.angle_alpha   90.00
_cell.angle_beta   90.00
_cell.angle_gamma   90.00
#
_symmetry.space_group_name_H-M   'P 1'
#
loop_
_entity.id
_entity.type
_entity.pdbx_description
1 polymer ?
#
loop_
_entity_poly.entity_id
_entity_poly.type
_entity_poly.pdbx_seq_one_letter_code
_entity_poly.pdbx_strand_id
1 'polypeptide(L)'
;LSGTSEWASLFQILAFASFFAIFNPQMLGFLRGLQKFREYAAVRFTQSFIRHAVGIALLYLGWGLFGVVYGWLVGFVFTVFAGMTLTHRLLGTFEKPHPAKPLIN
;
A
#
# COMPACT_ATOMS: atom_id res chain seq x y z
N LEU A 1 -13.04 -12.42 -32.39
CA LEU A 1 -13.27 -12.75 -30.96
C LEU A 1 -12.22 -13.75 -30.41
N SER A 2 -10.97 -13.68 -30.89
CA SER A 2 -9.90 -14.65 -30.57
C SER A 2 -8.52 -13.98 -30.44
N GLY A 3 -8.50 -12.77 -29.86
CA GLY A 3 -7.26 -12.06 -29.47
C GLY A 3 -7.21 -11.75 -27.98
N THR A 4 -8.09 -12.35 -27.17
CA THR A 4 -8.43 -11.90 -25.81
C THR A 4 -7.85 -12.76 -24.67
N SER A 5 -7.15 -13.87 -24.92
CA SER A 5 -6.62 -14.68 -23.80
C SER A 5 -5.45 -14.00 -23.09
N GLU A 6 -4.56 -13.32 -23.82
CA GLU A 6 -3.42 -12.59 -23.24
C GLU A 6 -3.89 -11.44 -22.35
N TRP A 7 -4.93 -10.72 -22.78
CA TRP A 7 -5.52 -9.63 -22.00
C TRP A 7 -6.39 -10.12 -20.84
N ALA A 8 -6.98 -11.33 -20.94
CA ALA A 8 -7.76 -11.90 -19.84
C ALA A 8 -6.89 -12.10 -18.58
N SER A 9 -5.65 -12.56 -18.74
CA SER A 9 -4.71 -12.69 -17.63
C SER A 9 -4.36 -11.33 -16.99
N LEU A 10 -4.21 -10.27 -17.79
CA LEU A 10 -4.03 -8.90 -17.27
C LEU A 10 -5.22 -8.46 -16.43
N PHE A 11 -6.44 -8.67 -16.92
CA PHE A 11 -7.65 -8.31 -16.19
C PHE A 11 -7.80 -9.10 -14.88
N GLN A 12 -7.41 -10.38 -14.85
CA GLN A 12 -7.40 -11.18 -13.62
C GLN A 12 -6.39 -10.64 -12.59
N ILE A 13 -5.16 -10.35 -13.01
CA ILE A 13 -4.12 -9.78 -12.13
C ILE A 13 -4.55 -8.39 -11.63
N LEU A 14 -5.15 -7.59 -12.51
CA LEU A 14 -5.64 -6.25 -12.15
C LEU A 14 -6.85 -6.30 -11.20
N ALA A 15 -7.75 -7.27 -11.37
CA ALA A 15 -8.85 -7.51 -10.45
C ALA A 15 -8.32 -7.87 -9.06
N PHE A 16 -7.30 -8.73 -8.99
CA PHE A 16 -6.62 -9.04 -7.73
C PHE A 16 -5.92 -7.81 -7.15
N ALA A 17 -5.22 -7.01 -7.96
CA ALA A 17 -4.57 -5.78 -7.53
C ALA A 17 -5.56 -4.73 -7.00
N SER A 18 -6.78 -4.69 -7.54
CA SER A 18 -7.84 -3.76 -7.11
C SER A 18 -8.22 -3.97 -5.64
N PHE A 19 -8.24 -5.21 -5.16
CA PHE A 19 -8.48 -5.50 -3.75
C PHE A 19 -7.42 -4.82 -2.86
N PHE A 20 -6.14 -4.95 -3.20
CA PHE A 20 -5.06 -4.28 -2.49
C PHE A 20 -5.04 -2.76 -2.67
N ALA A 21 -5.53 -2.28 -3.81
CA ALA A 21 -5.67 -0.85 -4.09
C ALA A 21 -6.73 -0.20 -3.17
N ILE A 22 -7.82 -0.89 -2.86
CA ILE A 22 -8.85 -0.44 -1.92
C ILE A 22 -8.35 -0.53 -0.47
N PHE A 23 -7.57 -1.55 -0.15
CA PHE A 23 -7.04 -1.73 1.20
C PHE A 23 -5.94 -0.73 1.57
N ASN A 24 -5.16 -0.30 0.57
CA ASN A 24 -4.08 0.67 0.71
C ASN A 24 -4.46 1.98 1.44
N PRO A 25 -5.50 2.73 0.99
CA PRO A 25 -5.90 3.98 1.64
C PRO A 25 -6.43 3.75 3.05
N GLN A 26 -6.97 2.57 3.39
CA GLN A 26 -7.41 2.26 4.76
C GLN A 26 -6.22 2.23 5.73
N MET A 27 -5.18 1.47 5.39
CA MET A 27 -3.95 1.40 6.22
C MET A 27 -3.24 2.75 6.35
N LEU A 28 -3.16 3.48 5.25
CA LEU A 28 -2.59 4.83 5.23
C LEU A 28 -3.46 5.85 5.97
N GLY A 29 -4.78 5.63 6.01
CA GLY A 29 -5.75 6.41 6.75
C GLY A 29 -5.50 6.35 8.26
N PHE A 30 -5.14 5.18 8.79
CA PHE A 30 -4.75 5.05 10.21
C PHE A 30 -3.54 5.91 10.55
N LEU A 31 -2.45 5.84 9.78
CA LEU A 31 -1.26 6.67 10.03
C LEU A 31 -1.56 8.17 9.92
N ARG A 32 -2.41 8.55 8.95
CA ARG A 32 -2.85 9.94 8.78
C ARG A 32 -3.75 10.39 9.94
N GLY A 33 -4.63 9.53 10.43
CA GLY A 33 -5.49 9.78 11.60
C GLY A 33 -4.70 9.91 12.90
N LEU A 34 -3.63 9.13 13.07
CA LEU A 34 -2.67 9.27 14.17
C LEU A 34 -1.75 10.49 14.04
N GLN A 35 -1.92 11.33 13.02
CA GLN A 35 -1.09 12.50 12.70
C GLN A 35 0.43 12.19 12.56
N LYS A 36 0.77 10.93 12.25
CA LYS A 36 2.14 10.47 12.02
C LYS A 36 2.57 10.74 10.58
N PHE A 37 2.60 12.04 10.22
CA PHE A 37 2.85 12.50 8.84
C PHE A 37 4.23 12.10 8.31
N ARG A 38 5.24 12.00 9.18
CA ARG A 38 6.59 11.58 8.79
C ARG A 38 6.61 10.12 8.35
N GLU A 39 6.05 9.22 9.17
CA GLU A 39 5.97 7.80 8.85
C GLU A 39 5.08 7.57 7.62
N TYR A 40 3.96 8.31 7.51
CA TYR A 40 3.11 8.32 6.33
C TYR A 40 3.88 8.69 5.06
N ALA A 41 4.63 9.79 5.08
CA ALA A 41 5.39 10.26 3.94
C ALA A 41 6.48 9.26 3.53
N ALA A 42 7.18 8.66 4.49
CA ALA A 42 8.22 7.66 4.23
C ALA A 42 7.65 6.40 3.54
N VAL A 43 6.51 5.90 4.01
CA VAL A 43 5.83 4.74 3.39
C VAL A 43 5.39 5.07 1.97
N ARG A 44 4.76 6.24 1.77
CA ARG A 44 4.29 6.68 0.44
C ARG A 44 5.44 6.89 -0.54
N PHE A 45 6.54 7.47 -0.08
CA PHE A 45 7.73 7.67 -0.88
C PHE A 45 8.32 6.32 -1.30
N THR A 46 8.50 5.40 -0.34
CA THR A 46 9.04 4.06 -0.60
C THR A 46 8.14 3.26 -1.54
N GLN A 47 6.82 3.30 -1.34
CA GLN A 47 5.84 2.71 -2.23
C GLN A 47 6.00 3.25 -3.66
N SER A 48 6.07 4.57 -3.81
CA SER A 48 6.23 5.19 -5.12
C SER A 48 7.53 4.76 -5.78
N PHE A 49 8.63 4.77 -5.03
CA PHE A 49 9.93 4.35 -5.52
C PHE A 49 9.90 2.90 -6.00
N ILE A 50 9.42 1.96 -5.18
CA ILE A 50 9.30 0.54 -5.55
C ILE A 50 8.41 0.37 -6.77
N ARG A 51 7.24 1.01 -6.80
CA ARG A 51 6.28 0.90 -7.90
C ARG A 51 6.90 1.32 -9.24
N HIS A 52 7.58 2.46 -9.27
CA HIS A 52 8.19 2.97 -10.50
C HIS A 52 9.48 2.21 -10.85
N ALA A 53 10.33 1.87 -9.86
CA ALA A 53 11.54 1.10 -10.11
C ALA A 53 11.24 -0.28 -10.72
N VAL A 54 10.28 -1.01 -10.13
CA VAL A 54 9.82 -2.31 -10.65
C VAL A 54 9.16 -2.14 -12.02
N GLY A 55 8.28 -1.15 -12.18
CA GLY A 55 7.64 -0.87 -13.47
C GLY A 55 8.65 -0.57 -14.58
N ILE A 56 9.62 0.30 -14.31
CA ILE A 56 10.68 0.66 -15.26
C ILE A 56 11.56 -0.55 -15.58
N ALA A 57 11.97 -1.33 -14.57
CA ALA A 57 12.78 -2.53 -14.79
C ALA A 57 12.08 -3.56 -15.68
N LEU A 58 10.79 -3.82 -15.45
CA LEU A 58 10.02 -4.76 -16.30
C LEU A 58 9.74 -4.18 -17.69
N LEU A 59 9.61 -2.86 -17.82
CA LEU A 59 9.50 -2.21 -19.13
C LEU A 59 10.78 -2.40 -19.96
N TYR A 60 11.96 -2.28 -19.34
CA TYR A 60 13.24 -2.57 -20.02
C TYR A 60 13.36 -4.04 -20.45
N LEU A 61 12.72 -4.97 -19.73
CA LEU A 61 12.63 -6.39 -20.10
C LEU A 61 11.63 -6.68 -21.23
N GLY A 62 10.94 -5.66 -21.75
CA GLY A 62 9.99 -5.81 -22.86
C GLY A 62 8.59 -6.30 -22.45
N TRP A 63 8.27 -6.34 -21.15
CA TRP A 63 6.98 -6.85 -20.66
C TRP A 63 5.81 -5.86 -20.89
N GLY A 64 6.10 -4.63 -21.32
CA GLY A 64 5.08 -3.63 -21.65
C GLY A 64 4.10 -3.38 -20.49
N LEU A 65 2.81 -3.49 -20.78
CA LEU A 65 1.75 -3.20 -19.80
C LEU A 65 1.75 -4.16 -18.60
N PHE A 66 2.12 -5.44 -18.80
CA PHE A 66 2.23 -6.39 -17.69
C PHE A 66 3.23 -5.88 -16.64
N GLY A 67 4.35 -5.33 -17.08
CA GLY A 67 5.37 -4.78 -16.18
C GLY A 67 4.85 -3.68 -15.26
N VAL A 68 4.01 -2.80 -15.80
CA VAL A 68 3.38 -1.72 -15.05
C VAL A 68 2.41 -2.27 -14.00
N VAL A 69 1.56 -3.22 -14.39
CA VAL A 69 0.58 -3.84 -13.49
C VAL A 69 1.28 -4.61 -12.35
N TYR A 70 2.35 -5.34 -12.64
CA TYR A 70 3.17 -5.98 -11.61
C TYR A 70 3.84 -4.97 -10.68
N GLY A 71 4.37 -3.87 -11.21
CA GLY A 71 4.91 -2.78 -10.39
C GLY A 71 3.87 -2.21 -9.42
N TRP A 72 2.62 -2.04 -9.86
CA TRP A 72 1.52 -1.61 -9.00
C TRP A 72 1.22 -2.64 -7.92
N LEU A 73 1.13 -3.92 -8.29
CA LEU A 73 0.84 -5.00 -7.37
C LEU A 73 1.90 -5.09 -6.26
N VAL A 74 3.19 -5.06 -6.61
CA VAL A 74 4.31 -5.07 -5.65
C VAL A 74 4.25 -3.84 -4.74
N GLY A 75 4.00 -2.65 -5.30
CA GLY A 75 3.87 -1.42 -4.52
C GLY A 75 2.69 -1.47 -3.54
N PHE A 76 1.55 -2.04 -3.96
CA PHE A 76 0.39 -2.18 -3.09
C PHE A 76 0.64 -3.16 -1.95
N VAL A 77 1.19 -4.33 -2.26
CA VAL A 77 1.55 -5.36 -1.28
C VAL A 77 2.50 -4.76 -0.23
N PHE A 78 3.58 -4.12 -0.66
CA PHE A 78 4.53 -3.46 0.23
C PHE A 78 3.83 -2.49 1.19
N THR A 79 2.92 -1.67 0.68
CA THR A 79 2.24 -0.65 1.48
C THR A 79 1.27 -1.25 2.50
N VAL A 80 0.59 -2.34 2.14
CA VAL A 80 -0.28 -3.06 3.08
C VAL A 80 0.55 -3.64 4.23
N PHE A 81 1.65 -4.32 3.93
CA PHE A 81 2.54 -4.90 4.96
C PHE A 81 3.20 -3.82 5.83
N ALA A 82 3.73 -2.77 5.21
CA ALA A 82 4.36 -1.66 5.94
C ALA A 82 3.33 -0.91 6.81
N GLY A 83 2.16 -0.62 6.26
CA GLY A 83 1.06 0.04 6.96
C GLY A 83 0.55 -0.78 8.14
N MET A 84 0.37 -2.09 7.96
CA MET A 84 -0.06 -3.00 9.03
C MET A 84 0.99 -3.10 10.15
N THR A 85 2.26 -3.26 9.79
CA THR A 85 3.36 -3.33 10.76
C THR A 85 3.50 -2.03 11.56
N LEU A 86 3.41 -0.88 10.89
CA LEU A 86 3.48 0.43 11.54
C LEU A 86 2.25 0.67 12.42
N THR A 87 1.07 0.33 11.94
CA THR A 87 -0.18 0.46 12.72
C THR A 87 -0.10 -0.39 13.97
N HIS A 88 0.32 -1.66 13.89
CA HIS A 88 0.48 -2.53 15.06
C HIS A 88 1.49 -1.95 16.06
N ARG A 89 2.65 -1.47 15.59
CA ARG A 89 3.66 -0.85 16.46
C ARG A 89 3.14 0.42 17.14
N LEU A 90 2.42 1.27 16.40
CA LEU A 90 1.91 2.54 16.88
C LEU A 90 0.71 2.37 17.83
N LEU A 91 -0.23 1.47 17.52
CA LEU A 91 -1.35 1.17 18.43
C LEU A 91 -0.85 0.51 19.72
N GLY A 92 0.06 -0.47 19.62
CA GLY A 92 0.65 -1.11 20.79
C GLY A 92 1.50 -0.18 21.67
N THR A 93 1.94 0.98 21.16
CA THR A 93 2.59 2.02 21.97
C THR A 93 1.62 3.05 22.54
N PHE A 94 0.45 3.23 21.93
CA PHE A 94 -0.62 4.14 22.40
C PHE A 94 -1.55 3.51 23.43
N GLU A 95 -1.48 2.20 23.65
CA GLU A 95 -2.11 1.50 24.79
C GLU A 95 -1.38 1.81 26.12
N LYS A 96 -1.07 3.08 26.37
CA LYS A 96 -0.90 3.57 27.74
C LYS A 96 -2.25 4.20 28.12
N PRO A 97 -3.00 3.58 29.06
CA PRO A 97 -4.31 4.06 29.44
C PRO A 97 -4.20 5.55 29.78
N HIS A 98 -5.09 6.35 29.18
CA HIS A 98 -5.24 7.74 29.59
C HIS A 98 -5.29 7.78 31.12
N PRO A 99 -4.46 8.61 31.79
CA PRO A 99 -4.60 8.78 33.22
C PRO A 99 -6.00 9.33 33.46
N ALA A 100 -6.86 8.50 34.04
CA ALA A 100 -8.18 8.86 34.51
C ALA A 100 -8.03 9.82 35.70
N LYS A 101 -7.48 11.02 35.46
CA LYS A 101 -7.61 12.10 36.42
C LYS A 101 -9.04 12.59 36.32
N PRO A 102 -9.81 12.54 37.42
CA PRO A 102 -11.16 13.07 37.42
C PRO A 102 -11.09 14.56 37.08
N LEU A 103 -11.83 14.99 36.07
CA LEU A 103 -12.14 16.40 35.83
C LEU A 103 -13.16 16.85 36.88
N ILE A 104 -12.76 16.81 38.15
CA ILE A 104 -13.54 17.35 39.25
C ILE A 104 -12.69 18.45 39.87
N ASN A 105 -13.07 19.69 39.57
CA ASN A 105 -12.77 20.87 40.39
C ASN A 105 -14.09 21.57 40.64
#